data_AF-A0A832WYU9-F1
#
_entry.id   AF-A0A832WYU9-F1
#
_cell.length_a   1.000
_cell.length_b   1.000
_cell.length_c   1.000
_cell.angle_alpha   90.00
_cell.angle_beta   90.00
_cell.angle_gamma   90.00
#
_symmetry.space_group_name_H-M   'P 1'
#
loop_
_entity.id
_entity.type
_entity.pdbx_description
1 polymer ?
#
loop_
_entity_poly.entity_id
_entity_poly.type
_entity_poly.pdbx_seq_one_letter_code
_entity_poly.pdbx_strand_id
1 'polypeptide(L)'
;MKSKKTGEPIKRSRKPRPEGQDKVRYPIVPEILWKSQREKCKLIAECSGYFTVFDALFLLVLISLAGILLMPSMQTEKQYYAAGYVTSSELDVYLLESLVSCKLEDFEYEISPLEALNISVSENSVVENSSHTLFGKEQKHRTFADLVAEYLAISLAITSNGSSVFLNPLTADYSSRNAEAISAYLNQKIAGRFSYRFEAYWHPVEVFPAQSELIIGEEPPANAIRQSTKLSMPLYDSAPSKAALLDSVNDSVLETSLNSSDEEASKILFQAFNASLDTAALEGAQVVTGLLFPSDYFGSGFGEENEESFQTLLYGISENPLKESSGEEIFTAYFSDLIKTGLPDNSSAFPENASTTNLSSLEDLMTEYIKSEIRSELEAEFSGEINETVYSILEAEDLTEARALRDAHIESVNRQINPGGARIVLISWNSAS
;
A
#
# COMPACT_ATOMS: atom_id res chain seq x y z
N MET A 1 25.27 -72.13 -17.01
CA MET A 1 26.73 -71.91 -16.86
C MET A 1 27.20 -70.98 -17.97
N LYS A 2 27.99 -69.91 -17.67
CA LYS A 2 28.83 -69.12 -18.61
C LYS A 2 28.11 -68.43 -19.81
N SER A 3 28.58 -67.32 -20.40
CA SER A 3 29.62 -66.33 -20.05
C SER A 3 29.49 -65.05 -20.92
N LYS A 4 30.20 -63.95 -20.55
CA LYS A 4 30.39 -62.72 -21.35
C LYS A 4 31.03 -62.94 -22.74
N LYS A 5 30.74 -62.04 -23.69
CA LYS A 5 31.64 -61.25 -24.60
C LYS A 5 30.76 -60.57 -25.69
N THR A 6 30.90 -59.33 -26.21
CA THR A 6 32.00 -58.40 -26.59
C THR A 6 32.91 -58.83 -27.76
N GLY A 7 32.92 -58.05 -28.87
CA GLY A 7 33.98 -58.11 -29.90
C GLY A 7 33.66 -57.65 -31.34
N GLU A 8 34.03 -56.40 -31.68
CA GLU A 8 34.63 -55.87 -32.94
C GLU A 8 34.02 -56.01 -34.37
N PRO A 9 34.34 -55.04 -35.29
CA PRO A 9 34.06 -55.07 -36.75
C PRO A 9 35.32 -55.27 -37.65
N ILE A 10 35.15 -55.53 -38.96
CA ILE A 10 36.26 -55.75 -39.94
C ILE A 10 36.07 -54.96 -41.27
N LYS A 11 37.17 -54.64 -41.98
CA LYS A 11 37.26 -53.81 -43.22
C LYS A 11 37.77 -54.57 -44.47
N ARG A 12 37.74 -53.89 -45.65
CA ARG A 12 38.41 -54.14 -46.99
C ARG A 12 37.46 -54.72 -48.08
N SER A 13 37.70 -54.57 -49.40
CA SER A 13 38.94 -54.29 -50.18
C SER A 13 38.74 -53.46 -51.51
N ARG A 14 39.67 -53.52 -52.50
CA ARG A 14 39.79 -52.72 -53.77
C ARG A 14 39.46 -53.59 -55.03
N LYS A 15 39.40 -53.17 -56.32
CA LYS A 15 40.44 -52.56 -57.22
C LYS A 15 39.86 -52.18 -58.66
N PRO A 16 40.58 -52.00 -59.82
CA PRO A 16 40.61 -50.72 -60.60
C PRO A 16 40.36 -50.76 -62.16
N ARG A 17 40.61 -49.65 -62.90
CA ARG A 17 40.82 -49.49 -64.39
C ARG A 17 41.85 -48.36 -64.74
N PRO A 18 42.37 -48.19 -66.00
CA PRO A 18 43.71 -47.58 -66.26
C PRO A 18 43.93 -46.42 -67.32
N GLU A 19 45.08 -45.72 -67.16
CA GLU A 19 46.09 -45.13 -68.13
C GLU A 19 45.94 -43.88 -69.06
N GLY A 20 47.06 -43.12 -69.21
CA GLY A 20 47.36 -41.99 -70.16
C GLY A 20 48.47 -40.99 -69.69
N GLN A 21 49.35 -40.42 -70.57
CA GLN A 21 50.45 -39.44 -70.25
C GLN A 21 50.95 -38.54 -71.43
N ASP A 22 51.52 -37.33 -71.19
CA ASP A 22 52.69 -36.71 -71.92
C ASP A 22 53.32 -35.40 -71.28
N LYS A 23 54.29 -34.65 -71.91
CA LYS A 23 55.28 -33.70 -71.25
C LYS A 23 55.82 -32.40 -71.99
N VAL A 24 56.31 -31.38 -71.20
CA VAL A 24 57.48 -30.40 -71.44
C VAL A 24 57.27 -29.14 -72.38
N ARG A 25 57.92 -27.91 -72.39
CA ARG A 25 59.15 -27.18 -71.84
C ARG A 25 58.99 -25.59 -71.72
N TYR A 26 60.08 -24.81 -71.44
CA TYR A 26 60.17 -23.29 -71.39
C TYR A 26 61.50 -22.65 -71.95
N PRO A 27 61.54 -21.34 -72.34
CA PRO A 27 62.76 -20.48 -72.57
C PRO A 27 62.73 -19.01 -72.00
N ILE A 28 63.77 -18.16 -72.23
CA ILE A 28 64.03 -16.81 -71.61
C ILE A 28 64.53 -15.73 -72.64
N VAL A 29 64.32 -14.40 -72.41
CA VAL A 29 64.71 -13.23 -73.29
C VAL A 29 65.13 -11.96 -72.46
N PRO A 30 66.03 -11.02 -72.93
CA PRO A 30 66.70 -10.03 -72.04
C PRO A 30 66.40 -8.49 -72.17
N GLU A 31 66.13 -7.88 -71.00
CA GLU A 31 66.61 -6.61 -70.39
C GLU A 31 66.57 -5.19 -71.03
N ILE A 32 66.52 -4.94 -72.34
CA ILE A 32 66.66 -3.53 -72.85
C ILE A 32 65.47 -2.60 -72.46
N LEU A 33 64.32 -3.16 -72.07
CA LEU A 33 63.06 -2.45 -71.81
C LEU A 33 63.07 -1.48 -70.60
N TRP A 34 63.95 -1.71 -69.62
CA TRP A 34 63.76 -1.24 -68.23
C TRP A 34 63.77 0.28 -68.02
N LYS A 35 64.43 1.06 -68.88
CA LYS A 35 64.63 2.51 -68.64
C LYS A 35 63.33 3.31 -68.79
N SER A 36 62.54 3.05 -69.84
CA SER A 36 61.26 3.74 -70.10
C SER A 36 60.18 3.39 -69.08
N GLN A 37 60.25 2.18 -68.51
CA GLN A 37 59.27 1.69 -67.54
C GLN A 37 59.35 2.45 -66.21
N ARG A 38 60.56 2.89 -65.80
CA ARG A 38 60.82 3.51 -64.50
C ARG A 38 60.16 4.88 -64.31
N GLU A 39 60.09 5.70 -65.34
CA GLU A 39 59.43 7.03 -65.28
C GLU A 39 57.91 6.91 -65.21
N LYS A 40 57.32 5.98 -66.00
CA LYS A 40 55.88 5.68 -65.93
C LYS A 40 55.46 5.19 -64.56
N CYS A 41 56.24 4.31 -63.94
CA CYS A 41 55.97 3.83 -62.58
C CYS A 41 55.95 4.97 -61.54
N LYS A 42 56.72 6.05 -61.72
CA LYS A 42 56.77 7.15 -60.74
C LYS A 42 55.50 8.00 -60.76
N LEU A 43 55.01 8.37 -61.94
CA LEU A 43 53.72 9.08 -62.09
C LEU A 43 52.54 8.24 -61.62
N ILE A 44 52.54 6.92 -61.89
CA ILE A 44 51.50 6.00 -61.42
C ILE A 44 51.48 5.95 -59.87
N ALA A 45 52.64 5.92 -59.22
CA ALA A 45 52.74 5.95 -57.76
C ALA A 45 52.18 7.26 -57.18
N GLU A 46 52.56 8.42 -57.73
CA GLU A 46 52.07 9.73 -57.27
C GLU A 46 50.53 9.85 -57.44
N CYS A 47 49.97 9.41 -58.57
CA CYS A 47 48.51 9.32 -58.74
C CYS A 47 47.84 8.37 -57.73
N SER A 48 48.44 7.21 -57.44
CA SER A 48 47.84 6.23 -56.51
C SER A 48 47.68 6.78 -55.09
N GLY A 49 48.62 7.63 -54.64
CA GLY A 49 48.53 8.31 -53.34
C GLY A 49 47.28 9.21 -53.25
N TYR A 50 47.03 10.03 -54.26
CA TYR A 50 45.83 10.88 -54.29
C TYR A 50 44.53 10.06 -54.25
N PHE A 51 44.45 8.96 -55.01
CA PHE A 51 43.27 8.08 -54.94
C PHE A 51 43.07 7.49 -53.53
N THR A 52 44.12 7.03 -52.86
CA THR A 52 43.98 6.51 -51.48
C THR A 52 43.56 7.57 -50.46
N VAL A 53 43.95 8.83 -50.63
CA VAL A 53 43.51 9.93 -49.75
C VAL A 53 42.04 10.29 -50.01
N PHE A 54 41.61 10.33 -51.26
CA PHE A 54 40.19 10.57 -51.59
C PHE A 54 39.29 9.42 -51.12
N ASP A 55 39.71 8.17 -51.28
CA ASP A 55 38.97 6.98 -50.82
C ASP A 55 38.86 6.95 -49.29
N ALA A 56 39.93 7.27 -48.56
CA ALA A 56 39.92 7.42 -47.10
C ALA A 56 38.99 8.55 -46.63
N LEU A 57 38.96 9.70 -47.32
CA LEU A 57 38.03 10.79 -47.03
C LEU A 57 36.57 10.38 -47.31
N PHE A 58 36.32 9.66 -48.40
CA PHE A 58 34.98 9.18 -48.76
C PHE A 58 34.47 8.14 -47.76
N LEU A 59 35.34 7.22 -47.32
CA LEU A 59 35.05 6.27 -46.23
C LEU A 59 34.69 7.00 -44.94
N LEU A 60 35.46 8.02 -44.55
CA LEU A 60 35.22 8.78 -43.31
C LEU A 60 33.88 9.54 -43.38
N VAL A 61 33.58 10.18 -44.51
CA VAL A 61 32.27 10.82 -44.75
C VAL A 61 31.12 9.81 -44.70
N LEU A 62 31.29 8.62 -45.29
CA LEU A 62 30.29 7.55 -45.23
C LEU A 62 30.08 7.01 -43.81
N ILE A 63 31.14 6.88 -43.01
CA ILE A 63 31.06 6.48 -41.60
C ILE A 63 30.35 7.56 -40.77
N SER A 64 30.65 8.84 -40.98
CA SER A 64 29.94 9.95 -40.31
C SER A 64 28.46 10.01 -40.72
N LEU A 65 28.14 9.83 -42.00
CA LEU A 65 26.77 9.81 -42.50
C LEU A 65 26.00 8.60 -41.95
N ALA A 66 26.61 7.41 -41.93
CA ALA A 66 26.05 6.22 -41.31
C ALA A 66 25.81 6.42 -39.81
N GLY A 67 26.74 7.07 -39.09
CA GLY A 67 26.56 7.45 -37.69
C GLY A 67 25.35 8.36 -37.48
N ILE A 68 25.19 9.40 -38.30
CA ILE A 68 24.05 10.33 -38.23
C ILE A 68 22.72 9.63 -38.56
N LEU A 69 22.71 8.65 -39.48
CA LEU A 69 21.51 7.88 -39.83
C LEU A 69 21.16 6.79 -38.81
N LEU A 70 22.15 6.17 -38.16
CA LEU A 70 21.96 5.11 -37.17
C LEU A 70 21.71 5.64 -35.76
N MET A 71 22.24 6.80 -35.39
CA MET A 71 22.10 7.35 -34.03
C MET A 71 20.63 7.53 -33.59
N PRO A 72 19.70 8.03 -34.44
CA PRO A 72 18.27 8.00 -34.11
C PRO A 72 17.75 6.57 -33.89
N SER A 73 18.10 5.62 -34.77
CA SER A 73 17.69 4.21 -34.66
C SER A 73 18.24 3.49 -33.41
N MET A 74 19.30 4.01 -32.79
CA MET A 74 19.84 3.51 -31.52
C MET A 74 19.28 4.26 -30.29
N GLN A 75 18.61 5.39 -30.50
CA GLN A 75 17.96 6.17 -29.44
C GLN A 75 16.44 5.94 -29.40
N THR A 76 15.82 5.51 -30.51
CA THR A 76 14.38 5.22 -30.60
C THR A 76 13.92 4.23 -29.53
N GLU A 77 14.68 3.18 -29.22
CA GLU A 77 14.32 2.22 -28.17
C GLU A 77 14.16 2.90 -26.79
N LYS A 78 15.11 3.80 -26.44
CA LYS A 78 15.05 4.58 -25.19
C LYS A 78 13.94 5.63 -25.21
N GLN A 79 13.66 6.21 -26.38
CA GLN A 79 12.57 7.16 -26.57
C GLN A 79 11.19 6.47 -26.49
N TYR A 80 11.04 5.25 -27.02
CA TYR A 80 9.84 4.43 -26.87
C TYR A 80 9.66 3.95 -25.42
N TYR A 81 10.74 3.56 -24.73
CA TYR A 81 10.67 3.23 -23.31
C TYR A 81 10.24 4.43 -22.46
N ALA A 82 10.83 5.60 -22.69
CA ALA A 82 10.48 6.83 -21.98
C ALA A 82 9.05 7.31 -22.29
N ALA A 83 8.65 7.30 -23.57
CA ALA A 83 7.28 7.64 -23.99
C ALA A 83 6.26 6.65 -23.41
N GLY A 84 6.55 5.35 -23.45
CA GLY A 84 5.75 4.31 -22.82
C GLY A 84 5.53 4.59 -21.34
N TYR A 85 6.63 4.77 -20.58
CA TYR A 85 6.61 5.08 -19.15
C TYR A 85 5.78 6.32 -18.81
N VAL A 86 5.91 7.40 -19.59
CA VAL A 86 5.08 8.61 -19.42
C VAL A 86 3.61 8.30 -19.70
N THR A 87 3.27 7.63 -20.81
CA THR A 87 1.88 7.32 -21.14
C THR A 87 1.21 6.35 -20.16
N SER A 88 1.94 5.42 -19.55
CA SER A 88 1.41 4.61 -18.45
C SER A 88 1.25 5.45 -17.18
N SER A 89 2.23 6.28 -16.81
CA SER A 89 2.12 7.14 -15.62
C SER A 89 0.97 8.16 -15.71
N GLU A 90 0.70 8.73 -16.88
CA GLU A 90 -0.45 9.62 -17.11
C GLU A 90 -1.78 8.84 -17.04
N LEU A 91 -1.80 7.62 -17.59
CA LEU A 91 -2.96 6.73 -17.54
C LEU A 91 -3.26 6.25 -16.11
N ASP A 92 -2.24 5.95 -15.30
CA ASP A 92 -2.40 5.51 -13.90
C ASP A 92 -2.98 6.62 -13.02
N VAL A 93 -2.52 7.87 -13.21
CA VAL A 93 -3.10 9.05 -12.52
C VAL A 93 -4.57 9.20 -12.92
N TYR A 94 -4.89 9.13 -14.21
CA TYR A 94 -6.26 9.22 -14.70
C TYR A 94 -7.13 8.04 -14.22
N LEU A 95 -6.61 6.82 -14.12
CA LEU A 95 -7.33 5.67 -13.57
C LEU A 95 -7.62 5.84 -12.08
N LEU A 96 -6.66 6.30 -11.29
CA LEU A 96 -6.84 6.52 -9.85
C LEU A 96 -7.84 7.66 -9.59
N GLU A 97 -7.72 8.78 -10.30
CA GLU A 97 -8.67 9.89 -10.24
C GLU A 97 -10.07 9.47 -10.72
N SER A 98 -10.15 8.71 -11.83
CA SER A 98 -11.41 8.17 -12.35
C SER A 98 -12.04 7.16 -11.39
N LEU A 99 -11.27 6.33 -10.69
CA LEU A 99 -11.80 5.40 -9.69
C LEU A 99 -12.39 6.19 -8.51
N VAL A 100 -11.59 7.07 -7.90
CA VAL A 100 -11.99 7.87 -6.73
C VAL A 100 -13.22 8.74 -7.01
N SER A 101 -13.34 9.30 -8.22
CA SER A 101 -14.45 10.22 -8.58
C SER A 101 -15.67 9.56 -9.23
N CYS A 102 -15.56 8.32 -9.74
CA CYS A 102 -16.67 7.68 -10.44
C CYS A 102 -17.71 7.12 -9.46
N LYS A 103 -18.98 7.37 -9.78
CA LYS A 103 -20.13 6.79 -9.08
C LYS A 103 -20.41 5.37 -9.58
N LEU A 104 -20.87 4.49 -8.68
CA LEU A 104 -21.63 3.32 -9.07
C LEU A 104 -23.06 3.73 -9.45
N GLU A 105 -23.65 2.99 -10.38
CA GLU A 105 -25.06 3.14 -10.73
C GLU A 105 -25.91 2.52 -9.61
N ASP A 106 -25.76 1.21 -9.39
CA ASP A 106 -26.33 0.44 -8.29
C ASP A 106 -25.25 -0.44 -7.62
N PHE A 107 -25.14 -0.41 -6.29
CA PHE A 107 -24.41 -1.40 -5.48
C PHE A 107 -25.38 -2.07 -4.50
N GLU A 108 -25.24 -3.36 -4.25
CA GLU A 108 -26.04 -4.05 -3.24
C GLU A 108 -25.18 -5.09 -2.51
N TYR A 109 -25.23 -5.04 -1.17
CA TYR A 109 -24.66 -6.06 -0.30
C TYR A 109 -25.68 -6.48 0.76
N GLU A 110 -25.58 -7.72 1.21
CA GLU A 110 -26.27 -8.18 2.41
C GLU A 110 -25.23 -8.32 3.52
N ILE A 111 -25.59 -7.95 4.74
CA ILE A 111 -24.82 -8.26 5.95
C ILE A 111 -25.32 -9.61 6.47
N SER A 112 -24.42 -10.55 6.75
CA SER A 112 -24.74 -11.93 7.14
C SER A 112 -24.50 -12.17 8.63
N PRO A 113 -25.27 -11.56 9.57
CA PRO A 113 -24.92 -11.56 10.99
C PRO A 113 -24.98 -12.95 11.64
N LEU A 114 -25.82 -13.83 11.11
CA LEU A 114 -25.99 -15.19 11.63
C LEU A 114 -24.78 -16.07 11.28
N GLU A 115 -24.19 -15.92 10.09
CA GLU A 115 -22.95 -16.63 9.73
C GLU A 115 -21.75 -16.11 10.53
N ALA A 116 -21.68 -14.79 10.74
CA ALA A 116 -20.67 -14.15 11.60
C ALA A 116 -20.69 -14.64 13.05
N LEU A 117 -21.86 -15.06 13.55
CA LEU A 117 -22.06 -15.67 14.87
C LEU A 117 -22.05 -17.21 14.84
N ASN A 118 -21.71 -17.83 13.69
CA ASN A 118 -21.66 -19.28 13.48
C ASN A 118 -23.02 -20.00 13.70
N ILE A 119 -24.13 -19.30 13.43
CA ILE A 119 -25.51 -19.76 13.54
C ILE A 119 -26.01 -20.17 12.15
N SER A 120 -25.93 -21.47 11.83
CA SER A 120 -26.37 -22.00 10.54
C SER A 120 -27.89 -21.96 10.37
N VAL A 121 -28.38 -21.10 9.48
CA VAL A 121 -29.78 -21.13 8.99
C VAL A 121 -29.89 -22.16 7.85
N SER A 122 -31.07 -22.78 7.68
CA SER A 122 -31.33 -23.70 6.56
C SER A 122 -31.93 -22.97 5.35
N GLU A 123 -31.52 -23.37 4.14
CA GLU A 123 -31.89 -22.84 2.79
C GLU A 123 -33.40 -22.91 2.42
N ASN A 124 -34.28 -23.15 3.40
CA ASN A 124 -35.73 -23.21 3.25
C ASN A 124 -36.43 -22.53 4.45
N SER A 125 -35.71 -21.67 5.18
CA SER A 125 -36.23 -20.97 6.35
C SER A 125 -36.98 -19.71 5.93
N VAL A 126 -38.07 -19.39 6.63
CA VAL A 126 -38.75 -18.09 6.46
C VAL A 126 -37.81 -16.92 6.79
N VAL A 127 -36.86 -17.14 7.70
CA VAL A 127 -35.88 -16.15 8.16
C VAL A 127 -34.94 -15.68 7.04
N GLU A 128 -34.64 -16.54 6.05
CA GLU A 128 -33.73 -16.25 4.93
C GLU A 128 -34.27 -15.12 4.02
N ASN A 129 -35.58 -15.09 3.78
CA ASN A 129 -36.21 -13.99 3.04
C ASN A 129 -36.32 -12.71 3.91
N SER A 130 -36.29 -12.86 5.24
CA SER A 130 -36.30 -11.74 6.18
C SER A 130 -34.92 -11.13 6.37
N SER A 131 -33.82 -11.90 6.28
CA SER A 131 -32.46 -11.33 6.40
C SER A 131 -32.18 -10.34 5.28
N HIS A 132 -32.41 -10.73 4.02
CA HIS A 132 -32.19 -9.86 2.86
C HIS A 132 -33.06 -8.59 2.92
N THR A 133 -34.24 -8.66 3.54
CA THR A 133 -35.15 -7.51 3.70
C THR A 133 -34.66 -6.50 4.75
N LEU A 134 -33.82 -6.91 5.71
CA LEU A 134 -33.40 -6.10 6.86
C LEU A 134 -31.90 -5.74 6.84
N PHE A 135 -31.08 -6.65 6.32
CA PHE A 135 -29.64 -6.54 6.20
C PHE A 135 -29.15 -6.29 4.77
N GLY A 136 -30.04 -6.38 3.77
CA GLY A 136 -29.79 -5.88 2.42
C GLY A 136 -29.61 -4.35 2.42
N LYS A 137 -28.51 -3.88 1.84
CA LYS A 137 -28.11 -2.47 1.74
C LYS A 137 -27.89 -2.13 0.27
N GLU A 138 -28.93 -1.62 -0.37
CA GLU A 138 -28.84 -1.02 -1.70
C GLU A 138 -28.25 0.40 -1.58
N GLN A 139 -27.08 0.62 -2.20
CA GLN A 139 -26.41 1.92 -2.25
C GLN A 139 -26.39 2.45 -3.69
N LYS A 140 -27.09 3.56 -3.91
CA LYS A 140 -27.17 4.25 -5.21
C LYS A 140 -26.33 5.52 -5.22
N HIS A 141 -25.64 5.76 -6.34
CA HIS A 141 -24.89 6.98 -6.64
C HIS A 141 -23.71 7.33 -5.71
N ARG A 142 -23.27 6.41 -4.85
CA ARG A 142 -21.99 6.48 -4.12
C ARG A 142 -20.80 6.30 -5.07
N THR A 143 -19.63 6.76 -4.68
CA THR A 143 -18.36 6.58 -5.40
C THR A 143 -17.58 5.35 -4.93
N PHE A 144 -16.60 4.88 -5.72
CA PHE A 144 -15.68 3.85 -5.23
C PHE A 144 -14.85 4.34 -4.02
N ALA A 145 -14.62 5.65 -3.89
CA ALA A 145 -13.99 6.21 -2.70
C ALA A 145 -14.85 5.96 -1.45
N ASP A 146 -16.17 6.16 -1.55
CA ASP A 146 -17.10 5.88 -0.44
C ASP A 146 -17.16 4.38 -0.10
N LEU A 147 -17.11 3.49 -1.11
CA LEU A 147 -17.10 2.03 -0.92
C LEU A 147 -15.80 1.54 -0.27
N VAL A 148 -14.64 2.08 -0.68
CA VAL A 148 -13.33 1.77 -0.07
C VAL A 148 -13.26 2.32 1.35
N ALA A 149 -13.82 3.51 1.61
CA ALA A 149 -13.90 4.07 2.95
C ALA A 149 -14.79 3.21 3.86
N GLU A 150 -15.97 2.80 3.40
CA GLU A 150 -16.87 1.93 4.16
C GLU A 150 -16.25 0.55 4.40
N TYR A 151 -15.53 -0.01 3.42
CA TYR A 151 -14.79 -1.26 3.59
C TYR A 151 -13.70 -1.13 4.66
N LEU A 152 -12.82 -0.13 4.56
CA LEU A 152 -11.74 0.05 5.52
C LEU A 152 -12.26 0.38 6.93
N ALA A 153 -13.39 1.08 7.02
CA ALA A 153 -14.07 1.35 8.28
C ALA A 153 -14.53 0.06 8.98
N ILE A 154 -15.20 -0.86 8.25
CA ILE A 154 -15.77 -2.07 8.88
C ILE A 154 -14.80 -3.25 8.96
N SER A 155 -13.81 -3.34 8.06
CA SER A 155 -12.79 -4.41 8.06
C SER A 155 -11.62 -4.15 9.04
N LEU A 156 -11.74 -3.14 9.90
CA LEU A 156 -10.74 -2.81 10.91
C LEU A 156 -10.47 -4.02 11.84
N ALA A 157 -9.21 -4.37 11.98
CA ALA A 157 -8.76 -5.51 12.78
C ALA A 157 -7.59 -5.12 13.69
N ILE A 158 -7.55 -5.68 14.90
CA ILE A 158 -6.34 -5.61 15.73
C ILE A 158 -5.43 -6.78 15.36
N THR A 159 -4.15 -6.49 15.13
CA THR A 159 -3.14 -7.50 14.77
C THR A 159 -2.13 -7.71 15.89
N SER A 160 -2.06 -8.93 16.43
CA SER A 160 -1.18 -9.29 17.55
C SER A 160 -0.56 -10.66 17.33
N ASN A 161 0.75 -10.79 17.55
CA ASN A 161 1.51 -12.05 17.46
C ASN A 161 1.30 -12.88 16.16
N GLY A 162 0.85 -12.25 15.07
CA GLY A 162 0.56 -12.90 13.80
C GLY A 162 -0.86 -13.45 13.62
N SER A 163 -1.77 -13.22 14.58
CA SER A 163 -3.22 -13.27 14.33
C SER A 163 -3.78 -11.87 14.07
N SER A 164 -4.86 -11.82 13.28
CA SER A 164 -5.66 -10.63 13.03
C SER A 164 -7.08 -10.90 13.52
N VAL A 165 -7.62 -10.02 14.36
CA VAL A 165 -8.96 -10.14 14.92
C VAL A 165 -9.80 -8.96 14.45
N PHE A 166 -10.74 -9.22 13.54
CA PHE A 166 -11.66 -8.21 13.01
C PHE A 166 -12.57 -7.68 14.13
N LEU A 167 -12.71 -6.35 14.22
CA LEU A 167 -13.50 -5.69 15.26
C LEU A 167 -15.01 -5.74 14.97
N ASN A 168 -15.39 -5.72 13.69
CA ASN A 168 -16.76 -6.01 13.26
C ASN A 168 -16.81 -7.39 12.57
N PRO A 169 -17.43 -8.42 13.19
CA PRO A 169 -17.50 -9.76 12.62
C PRO A 169 -18.48 -9.87 11.45
N LEU A 170 -19.40 -8.91 11.29
CA LEU A 170 -20.52 -8.95 10.35
C LEU A 170 -20.11 -8.70 8.88
N THR A 171 -18.82 -8.84 8.55
CA THR A 171 -18.16 -8.21 7.40
C THR A 171 -17.64 -9.16 6.33
N ALA A 172 -17.72 -10.48 6.56
CA ALA A 172 -17.14 -11.50 5.69
C ALA A 172 -17.53 -11.35 4.19
N ASP A 173 -18.83 -11.26 3.89
CA ASP A 173 -19.34 -11.11 2.52
C ASP A 173 -19.14 -9.71 1.91
N TYR A 174 -18.84 -8.70 2.73
CA TYR A 174 -18.62 -7.34 2.24
C TYR A 174 -17.29 -7.19 1.50
N SER A 175 -16.31 -8.03 1.85
CA SER A 175 -14.98 -8.03 1.23
C SER A 175 -15.01 -8.54 -0.22
N SER A 176 -15.78 -9.60 -0.49
CA SER A 176 -15.87 -10.18 -1.83
C SER A 176 -16.59 -9.23 -2.80
N ARG A 177 -17.76 -8.69 -2.43
CA ARG A 177 -18.53 -7.78 -3.29
C ARG A 177 -17.77 -6.51 -3.66
N ASN A 178 -16.98 -5.92 -2.74
CA ASN A 178 -16.13 -4.77 -3.05
C ASN A 178 -14.97 -5.13 -3.98
N ALA A 179 -14.30 -6.26 -3.74
CA ALA A 179 -13.24 -6.74 -4.63
C ALA A 179 -13.76 -7.01 -6.05
N GLU A 180 -14.96 -7.58 -6.19
CA GLU A 180 -15.63 -7.79 -7.47
C GLU A 180 -16.00 -6.48 -8.16
N ALA A 181 -16.63 -5.53 -7.46
CA ALA A 181 -17.02 -4.23 -8.04
C ALA A 181 -15.82 -3.40 -8.52
N ILE A 182 -14.76 -3.30 -7.70
CA ILE A 182 -13.53 -2.56 -8.04
C ILE A 182 -12.77 -3.25 -9.18
N SER A 183 -12.62 -4.59 -9.13
CA SER A 183 -11.93 -5.32 -10.20
C SER A 183 -12.70 -5.28 -11.51
N ALA A 184 -14.04 -5.39 -11.51
CA ALA A 184 -14.86 -5.25 -12.72
C ALA A 184 -14.67 -3.88 -13.38
N TYR A 185 -14.62 -2.80 -12.59
CA TYR A 185 -14.35 -1.45 -13.08
C TYR A 185 -12.95 -1.29 -13.67
N LEU A 186 -11.92 -1.73 -12.94
CA LEU A 186 -10.52 -1.67 -13.41
C LEU A 186 -10.33 -2.52 -14.67
N ASN A 187 -10.89 -3.72 -14.72
CA ASN A 187 -10.88 -4.60 -15.90
C ASN A 187 -11.55 -3.92 -17.11
N GLN A 188 -12.68 -3.23 -16.92
CA GLN A 188 -13.37 -2.50 -17.99
C GLN A 188 -12.54 -1.31 -18.51
N LYS A 189 -11.90 -0.55 -17.61
CA LYS A 189 -11.13 0.66 -17.95
C LYS A 189 -9.77 0.34 -18.58
N ILE A 190 -9.07 -0.68 -18.06
CA ILE A 190 -7.76 -1.14 -18.53
C ILE A 190 -7.89 -1.99 -19.79
N ALA A 191 -9.02 -2.68 -19.97
CA ALA A 191 -9.35 -3.50 -21.14
C ALA A 191 -8.25 -4.52 -21.52
N GLY A 192 -7.61 -5.13 -20.50
CA GLY A 192 -6.57 -6.15 -20.66
C GLY A 192 -5.24 -5.65 -21.24
N ARG A 193 -4.96 -4.33 -21.20
CA ARG A 193 -3.70 -3.74 -21.71
C ARG A 193 -2.56 -3.74 -20.69
N PHE A 194 -2.90 -3.79 -19.42
CA PHE A 194 -2.00 -3.74 -18.27
C PHE A 194 -2.49 -4.72 -17.21
N SER A 195 -1.59 -5.27 -16.42
CA SER A 195 -1.90 -5.90 -15.13
C SER A 195 -1.87 -4.82 -14.06
N TYR A 196 -2.60 -5.03 -12.96
CA TYR A 196 -2.69 -4.07 -11.88
C TYR A 196 -2.73 -4.72 -10.51
N ARG A 197 -2.41 -3.90 -9.51
CA ARG A 197 -2.73 -4.13 -8.10
C ARG A 197 -3.31 -2.85 -7.53
N PHE A 198 -4.49 -2.96 -6.96
CA PHE A 198 -5.09 -1.93 -6.12
C PHE A 198 -4.82 -2.33 -4.66
N GLU A 199 -4.29 -1.40 -3.89
CA GLU A 199 -4.09 -1.55 -2.45
C GLU A 199 -4.74 -0.35 -1.77
N ALA A 200 -5.51 -0.58 -0.71
CA ALA A 200 -5.96 0.50 0.17
C ALA A 200 -5.69 0.11 1.62
N TYR A 201 -5.16 1.06 2.39
CA TYR A 201 -4.71 0.86 3.77
C TYR A 201 -5.31 1.93 4.67
N TRP A 202 -5.74 1.55 5.87
CA TRP A 202 -6.10 2.51 6.91
C TRP A 202 -5.57 2.10 8.26
N HIS A 203 -4.91 3.07 8.89
CA HIS A 203 -4.44 3.06 10.26
C HIS A 203 -5.16 4.25 10.92
N PRO A 204 -6.10 4.05 11.86
CA PRO A 204 -6.79 5.16 12.51
C PRO A 204 -5.85 5.96 13.42
N VAL A 205 -4.96 5.22 14.10
CA VAL A 205 -3.86 5.68 14.96
C VAL A 205 -2.66 4.81 14.58
N GLU A 206 -1.55 5.40 14.16
CA GLU A 206 -0.37 4.68 13.66
C GLU A 206 0.38 3.94 14.80
N VAL A 207 0.39 4.54 16.00
CA VAL A 207 0.99 3.98 17.23
C VAL A 207 0.08 2.99 17.98
N PHE A 208 -0.96 2.46 17.33
CA PHE A 208 -1.84 1.44 17.89
C PHE A 208 -2.09 0.32 16.85
N PRO A 209 -2.08 -0.97 17.23
CA PRO A 209 -2.08 -2.09 16.28
C PRO A 209 -3.46 -2.38 15.62
N ALA A 210 -4.31 -1.36 15.41
CA ALA A 210 -5.56 -1.47 14.67
C ALA A 210 -5.39 -0.99 13.22
N GLN A 211 -5.70 -1.84 12.25
CA GLN A 211 -5.52 -1.54 10.83
C GLN A 211 -6.53 -2.30 9.95
N SER A 212 -6.78 -1.77 8.75
CA SER A 212 -7.48 -2.50 7.67
C SER A 212 -6.75 -2.38 6.34
N GLU A 213 -6.85 -3.43 5.53
CA GLU A 213 -6.27 -3.48 4.19
C GLU A 213 -7.24 -4.08 3.17
N LEU A 214 -7.26 -3.52 1.95
CA LEU A 214 -7.97 -4.06 0.79
C LEU A 214 -6.96 -4.23 -0.34
N ILE A 215 -6.66 -5.48 -0.72
CA ILE A 215 -5.69 -5.80 -1.78
C ILE A 215 -6.41 -6.57 -2.90
N ILE A 216 -6.34 -6.04 -4.12
CA ILE A 216 -7.03 -6.59 -5.30
C ILE A 216 -6.06 -6.62 -6.48
N GLY A 217 -5.90 -7.77 -7.13
CA GLY A 217 -5.07 -7.95 -8.32
C GLY A 217 -3.83 -8.81 -8.10
N GLU A 218 -2.88 -8.75 -9.04
CA GLU A 218 -1.67 -9.58 -9.05
C GLU A 218 -0.53 -8.94 -8.23
N GLU A 219 0.52 -9.68 -7.86
CA GLU A 219 1.70 -9.07 -7.23
C GLU A 219 2.58 -8.35 -8.27
N PRO A 220 2.92 -7.07 -8.08
CA PRO A 220 3.58 -6.26 -9.09
C PRO A 220 5.08 -6.58 -9.23
N PRO A 221 5.64 -6.55 -10.44
CA PRO A 221 7.08 -6.60 -10.63
C PRO A 221 7.76 -5.37 -10.01
N ALA A 222 9.04 -5.50 -9.65
CA ALA A 222 9.80 -4.47 -8.91
C ALA A 222 9.94 -3.11 -9.64
N ASN A 223 9.63 -3.06 -10.94
CA ASN A 223 9.65 -1.87 -11.81
C ASN A 223 8.26 -1.35 -12.20
N ALA A 224 7.18 -1.85 -11.58
CA ALA A 224 5.82 -1.35 -11.81
C ALA A 224 5.65 0.11 -11.35
N ILE A 225 4.80 0.86 -12.06
CA ILE A 225 4.50 2.26 -11.73
C ILE A 225 3.49 2.27 -10.60
N ARG A 226 3.68 3.16 -9.62
CA ARG A 226 2.83 3.30 -8.44
C ARG A 226 2.31 4.72 -8.35
N GLN A 227 0.99 4.89 -8.34
CA GLN A 227 0.32 6.13 -7.97
C GLN A 227 -0.35 5.94 -6.61
N SER A 228 -0.37 6.98 -5.77
CA SER A 228 -1.09 6.91 -4.49
C SER A 228 -1.74 8.23 -4.12
N THR A 229 -2.93 8.15 -3.53
CA THR A 229 -3.70 9.28 -3.02
C THR A 229 -4.18 9.01 -1.60
N LYS A 230 -4.65 10.05 -0.91
CA LYS A 230 -5.36 9.90 0.37
C LYS A 230 -6.86 9.97 0.15
N LEU A 231 -7.58 9.19 0.95
CA LEU A 231 -9.02 9.10 1.03
C LEU A 231 -9.45 9.56 2.43
N SER A 232 -10.30 10.59 2.49
CA SER A 232 -10.97 10.96 3.74
C SER A 232 -11.84 9.80 4.22
N MET A 233 -11.58 9.34 5.44
CA MET A 233 -12.40 8.33 6.09
C MET A 233 -13.65 8.97 6.71
N PRO A 234 -14.72 8.20 7.00
CA PRO A 234 -15.84 8.70 7.79
C PRO A 234 -15.35 9.34 9.09
N LEU A 235 -15.88 10.53 9.38
CA LEU A 235 -15.58 11.25 10.61
C LEU A 235 -16.48 10.71 11.73
N TYR A 236 -15.87 9.99 12.66
CA TYR A 236 -16.45 9.70 13.97
C TYR A 236 -16.37 10.98 14.84
N ASP A 237 -17.24 11.10 15.85
CA ASP A 237 -17.47 12.37 16.57
C ASP A 237 -16.21 12.97 17.27
N SER A 238 -15.18 12.15 17.49
CA SER A 238 -13.96 12.43 18.27
C SER A 238 -12.67 12.48 17.41
N ALA A 239 -12.70 13.09 16.23
CA ALA A 239 -11.51 13.23 15.37
C ALA A 239 -10.39 14.09 16.02
N PRO A 240 -9.13 13.61 16.16
CA PRO A 240 -8.13 14.26 17.02
C PRO A 240 -7.71 15.65 16.54
N SER A 241 -7.68 16.60 17.48
CA SER A 241 -7.50 18.02 17.24
C SER A 241 -6.11 18.51 17.59
N LYS A 242 -5.34 18.95 16.57
CA LYS A 242 -4.05 19.63 16.77
C LYS A 242 -4.14 20.82 17.74
N ALA A 243 -5.31 21.48 17.83
CA ALA A 243 -5.53 22.57 18.78
C ALA A 243 -5.47 22.10 20.24
N ALA A 244 -6.04 20.93 20.57
CA ALA A 244 -6.00 20.37 21.92
C ALA A 244 -4.56 20.02 22.37
N LEU A 245 -3.73 19.52 21.45
CA LEU A 245 -2.31 19.30 21.71
C LEU A 245 -1.54 20.62 21.90
N LEU A 246 -1.90 21.67 21.15
CA LEU A 246 -1.31 23.00 21.27
C LEU A 246 -1.73 23.74 22.55
N ASP A 247 -2.90 23.46 23.14
CA ASP A 247 -3.30 24.05 24.42
C ASP A 247 -2.33 23.69 25.56
N SER A 248 -1.77 22.47 25.56
CA SER A 248 -0.72 22.03 26.51
C SER A 248 0.60 22.80 26.38
N VAL A 249 0.93 23.33 25.18
CA VAL A 249 2.19 24.06 24.88
C VAL A 249 1.90 25.45 24.29
N ASN A 250 0.84 26.10 24.76
CA ASN A 250 0.33 27.34 24.18
C ASN A 250 1.35 28.51 24.28
N ASP A 251 1.08 29.60 23.55
CA ASP A 251 1.99 30.75 23.46
C ASP A 251 2.36 31.37 24.82
N SER A 252 1.47 31.31 25.83
CA SER A 252 1.77 31.79 27.18
C SER A 252 2.81 30.93 27.90
N VAL A 253 2.88 29.63 27.59
CA VAL A 253 3.93 28.72 28.09
C VAL A 253 5.28 29.12 27.49
N LEU A 254 5.33 29.35 26.17
CA LEU A 254 6.55 29.80 25.47
C LEU A 254 7.02 31.18 25.95
N GLU A 255 6.10 32.15 26.08
CA GLU A 255 6.39 33.47 26.62
C GLU A 255 6.87 33.39 28.08
N THR A 256 6.32 32.49 28.89
CA THR A 256 6.78 32.27 30.28
C THR A 256 8.17 31.65 30.32
N SER A 257 8.47 30.63 29.49
CA SER A 257 9.80 30.00 29.44
C SER A 257 10.88 30.98 28.98
N LEU A 258 10.62 31.78 27.94
CA LEU A 258 11.58 32.78 27.43
C LEU A 258 11.85 33.95 28.41
N ASN A 259 11.04 34.09 29.47
CA ASN A 259 11.25 35.08 30.54
C ASN A 259 11.69 34.45 31.88
N SER A 260 11.93 33.13 31.91
CA SER A 260 12.37 32.38 33.10
C SER A 260 13.89 32.14 33.06
N SER A 261 14.46 31.54 34.12
CA SER A 261 15.83 31.01 34.05
C SER A 261 15.86 29.70 33.26
N ASP A 262 16.98 29.37 32.60
CA ASP A 262 17.12 28.20 31.70
C ASP A 262 16.65 26.88 32.36
N GLU A 263 16.93 26.68 33.65
CA GLU A 263 16.55 25.50 34.43
C GLU A 263 15.04 25.43 34.70
N GLU A 264 14.40 26.58 34.96
CA GLU A 264 12.95 26.69 35.13
C GLU A 264 12.21 26.61 33.79
N ALA A 265 12.74 27.27 32.76
CA ALA A 265 12.23 27.26 31.40
C ALA A 265 12.25 25.85 30.80
N SER A 266 13.39 25.15 30.91
CA SER A 266 13.54 23.74 30.52
C SER A 266 12.50 22.86 31.20
N LYS A 267 12.35 22.98 32.53
CA LYS A 267 11.37 22.22 33.31
C LYS A 267 9.92 22.49 32.89
N ILE A 268 9.56 23.76 32.65
CA ILE A 268 8.22 24.15 32.19
C ILE A 268 7.93 23.53 30.81
N LEU A 269 8.86 23.64 29.87
CA LEU A 269 8.70 23.08 28.52
C LEU A 269 8.63 21.55 28.54
N PHE A 270 9.48 20.86 29.32
CA PHE A 270 9.40 19.41 29.50
C PHE A 270 8.04 18.96 30.06
N GLN A 271 7.47 19.68 31.03
CA GLN A 271 6.15 19.37 31.57
C GLN A 271 5.04 19.63 30.54
N ALA A 272 5.14 20.70 29.75
CA ALA A 272 4.19 21.04 28.70
C ALA A 272 4.19 20.00 27.55
N PHE A 273 5.35 19.59 27.05
CA PHE A 273 5.45 18.59 25.99
C PHE A 273 4.99 17.20 26.46
N ASN A 274 5.32 16.77 27.68
CA ASN A 274 4.77 15.53 28.23
C ASN A 274 3.23 15.59 28.36
N ALA A 275 2.67 16.71 28.81
CA ALA A 275 1.22 16.91 28.84
C ALA A 275 0.59 16.94 27.43
N SER A 276 1.35 17.28 26.37
CA SER A 276 0.87 17.14 25.00
C SER A 276 0.83 15.68 24.53
N LEU A 277 1.73 14.81 25.01
CA LEU A 277 1.64 13.35 24.80
C LEU A 277 0.46 12.74 25.58
N ASP A 278 0.20 13.21 26.80
CA ASP A 278 -0.95 12.77 27.60
C ASP A 278 -2.28 13.12 26.91
N THR A 279 -2.41 14.34 26.36
CA THR A 279 -3.56 14.75 25.53
C THR A 279 -3.65 13.92 24.24
N ALA A 280 -2.53 13.74 23.53
CA ALA A 280 -2.49 12.96 22.29
C ALA A 280 -2.97 11.51 22.52
N ALA A 281 -2.51 10.87 23.60
CA ALA A 281 -2.92 9.51 23.96
C ALA A 281 -4.41 9.42 24.35
N LEU A 282 -4.98 10.46 24.97
CA LEU A 282 -6.41 10.51 25.26
C LEU A 282 -7.25 10.66 23.98
N GLU A 283 -6.89 11.58 23.09
CA GLU A 283 -7.62 11.79 21.83
C GLU A 283 -7.52 10.56 20.93
N GLY A 284 -6.32 9.97 20.80
CA GLY A 284 -6.11 8.72 20.05
C GLY A 284 -6.89 7.53 20.62
N ALA A 285 -6.96 7.41 21.96
CA ALA A 285 -7.79 6.38 22.59
C ALA A 285 -9.28 6.58 22.34
N GLN A 286 -9.77 7.83 22.36
CA GLN A 286 -11.18 8.13 22.04
C GLN A 286 -11.55 7.81 20.58
N VAL A 287 -10.62 7.91 19.64
CA VAL A 287 -10.81 7.39 18.27
C VAL A 287 -10.98 5.88 18.29
N VAL A 288 -10.01 5.15 18.87
CA VAL A 288 -10.02 3.68 18.83
C VAL A 288 -11.21 3.10 19.60
N THR A 289 -11.59 3.67 20.75
CA THR A 289 -12.81 3.31 21.47
C THR A 289 -14.07 3.58 20.64
N GLY A 290 -14.17 4.75 19.98
CA GLY A 290 -15.30 5.06 19.09
C GLY A 290 -15.40 4.15 17.86
N LEU A 291 -14.30 3.51 17.45
CA LEU A 291 -14.26 2.49 16.40
C LEU A 291 -14.58 1.08 16.90
N LEU A 292 -14.32 0.79 18.17
CA LEU A 292 -14.72 -0.46 18.85
C LEU A 292 -16.20 -0.46 19.23
N PHE A 293 -16.73 0.70 19.65
CA PHE A 293 -18.12 0.89 20.06
C PHE A 293 -18.80 2.03 19.27
N PRO A 294 -18.98 1.93 17.94
CA PRO A 294 -19.68 2.96 17.17
C PRO A 294 -21.09 3.24 17.70
N SER A 295 -21.35 4.51 18.01
CA SER A 295 -22.64 5.02 18.50
C SER A 295 -23.81 4.67 17.57
N ASP A 296 -23.55 4.54 16.26
CA ASP A 296 -24.54 4.11 15.25
C ASP A 296 -25.07 2.67 15.44
N TYR A 297 -24.38 1.79 16.17
CA TYR A 297 -24.93 0.46 16.54
C TYR A 297 -25.94 0.52 17.69
N PHE A 298 -25.94 1.62 18.44
CA PHE A 298 -26.74 1.84 19.66
C PHE A 298 -27.63 3.09 19.55
N GLY A 299 -27.74 3.65 18.35
CA GLY A 299 -28.44 4.90 18.07
C GLY A 299 -29.81 4.69 17.41
N SER A 300 -30.76 5.56 17.73
CA SER A 300 -32.14 5.53 17.23
C SER A 300 -32.31 5.85 15.73
N GLY A 301 -31.24 5.76 14.94
CA GLY A 301 -31.29 5.66 13.48
C GLY A 301 -32.00 4.38 13.02
N PHE A 302 -31.89 3.30 13.79
CA PHE A 302 -32.91 2.26 13.85
C PHE A 302 -33.99 2.75 14.83
N GLY A 303 -35.04 3.41 14.32
CA GLY A 303 -36.10 3.96 15.18
C GLY A 303 -36.75 2.90 16.08
N GLU A 304 -37.24 3.31 17.25
CA GLU A 304 -37.53 2.50 18.46
C GLU A 304 -38.19 1.11 18.24
N GLU A 305 -39.02 0.93 17.20
CA GLU A 305 -39.65 -0.37 16.85
C GLU A 305 -38.68 -1.39 16.21
N ASN A 306 -37.56 -0.94 15.63
CA ASN A 306 -36.54 -1.78 15.01
C ASN A 306 -35.44 -2.23 16.00
N GLU A 307 -35.30 -1.57 17.15
CA GLU A 307 -34.22 -1.87 18.10
C GLU A 307 -34.42 -3.26 18.74
N GLU A 308 -35.66 -3.59 19.14
CA GLU A 308 -36.04 -4.96 19.53
C GLU A 308 -35.80 -5.98 18.40
N SER A 309 -36.03 -5.60 17.14
CA SER A 309 -35.83 -6.49 15.99
C SER A 309 -34.34 -6.75 15.71
N PHE A 310 -33.49 -5.74 15.81
CA PHE A 310 -32.05 -5.86 15.59
C PHE A 310 -31.39 -6.70 16.71
N GLN A 311 -31.79 -6.46 17.96
CA GLN A 311 -31.44 -7.30 19.12
C GLN A 311 -31.90 -8.75 18.92
N THR A 312 -33.16 -8.97 18.52
CA THR A 312 -33.72 -10.33 18.31
C THR A 312 -33.01 -11.07 17.16
N LEU A 313 -32.57 -10.37 16.11
CA LEU A 313 -31.92 -10.97 14.95
C LEU A 313 -30.42 -11.21 15.11
N LEU A 314 -29.69 -10.43 15.91
CA LEU A 314 -28.32 -10.80 16.29
C LEU A 314 -28.32 -11.91 17.36
N TYR A 315 -29.17 -11.81 18.39
CA TYR A 315 -29.02 -12.64 19.59
C TYR A 315 -29.98 -13.84 19.66
N GLY A 316 -30.94 -13.98 18.75
CA GLY A 316 -31.79 -15.18 18.62
C GLY A 316 -32.61 -15.49 19.88
N ILE A 317 -33.00 -14.46 20.63
CA ILE A 317 -33.66 -14.58 21.94
C ILE A 317 -34.95 -15.41 21.81
N SER A 318 -35.04 -16.51 22.55
CA SER A 318 -36.23 -17.36 22.50
C SER A 318 -37.41 -16.72 23.22
N GLU A 319 -38.64 -17.00 22.79
CA GLU A 319 -39.88 -16.45 23.38
C GLU A 319 -40.14 -16.85 24.87
N ASN A 320 -39.18 -17.51 25.55
CA ASN A 320 -39.25 -17.87 26.97
C ASN A 320 -38.30 -17.01 27.82
N PRO A 321 -38.78 -15.93 28.48
CA PRO A 321 -37.94 -15.00 29.26
C PRO A 321 -37.55 -15.55 30.65
N LEU A 322 -37.04 -16.77 30.72
CA LEU A 322 -36.76 -17.51 31.96
C LEU A 322 -35.26 -17.63 32.26
N LYS A 323 -34.64 -16.47 32.51
CA LYS A 323 -33.21 -16.24 32.82
C LYS A 323 -32.24 -16.41 31.64
N GLU A 324 -32.31 -15.49 30.68
CA GLU A 324 -31.23 -15.27 29.72
C GLU A 324 -30.74 -13.82 29.86
N SER A 325 -29.45 -13.62 29.57
CA SER A 325 -28.74 -12.33 29.69
C SER A 325 -29.27 -11.30 28.68
N SER A 326 -29.08 -10.01 28.95
CA SER A 326 -29.44 -8.98 27.96
C SER A 326 -28.55 -9.08 26.72
N GLY A 327 -29.01 -8.56 25.58
CA GLY A 327 -28.17 -8.47 24.38
C GLY A 327 -26.94 -7.58 24.60
N GLU A 328 -27.04 -6.58 25.48
CA GLU A 328 -25.90 -5.76 25.95
C GLU A 328 -24.87 -6.61 26.71
N GLU A 329 -25.29 -7.48 27.62
CA GLU A 329 -24.38 -8.40 28.34
C GLU A 329 -23.70 -9.40 27.38
N ILE A 330 -24.43 -9.89 26.38
CA ILE A 330 -23.88 -10.80 25.34
C ILE A 330 -22.87 -10.07 24.46
N PHE A 331 -23.19 -8.86 23.99
CA PHE A 331 -22.28 -8.03 23.19
C PHE A 331 -21.03 -7.62 23.98
N THR A 332 -21.20 -7.22 25.25
CA THR A 332 -20.11 -6.88 26.17
C THR A 332 -19.18 -8.09 26.38
N ALA A 333 -19.74 -9.29 26.57
CA ALA A 333 -18.96 -10.52 26.67
C ALA A 333 -18.22 -10.85 25.35
N TYR A 334 -18.88 -10.70 24.20
CA TYR A 334 -18.29 -10.94 22.87
C TYR A 334 -17.12 -9.99 22.60
N PHE A 335 -17.32 -8.68 22.74
CA PHE A 335 -16.23 -7.70 22.56
C PHE A 335 -15.13 -7.91 23.59
N SER A 336 -15.44 -8.25 24.84
CA SER A 336 -14.41 -8.55 25.85
C SER A 336 -13.54 -9.75 25.46
N ASP A 337 -14.10 -10.82 24.87
CA ASP A 337 -13.35 -12.00 24.42
C ASP A 337 -12.54 -11.73 23.14
N LEU A 338 -13.12 -10.99 22.20
CA LEU A 338 -12.48 -10.50 20.98
C LEU A 338 -11.27 -9.60 21.30
N ILE A 339 -11.41 -8.71 22.28
CA ILE A 339 -10.36 -7.83 22.78
C ILE A 339 -9.29 -8.63 23.53
N LYS A 340 -9.65 -9.59 24.38
CA LYS A 340 -8.72 -10.48 25.09
C LYS A 340 -7.92 -11.42 24.16
N THR A 341 -8.46 -11.74 22.98
CA THR A 341 -7.78 -12.56 21.97
C THR A 341 -6.99 -11.72 20.95
N GLY A 342 -7.41 -10.46 20.73
CA GLY A 342 -6.73 -9.50 19.86
C GLY A 342 -5.57 -8.72 20.50
N LEU A 343 -5.59 -8.47 21.81
CA LEU A 343 -4.57 -7.69 22.51
C LEU A 343 -3.67 -8.57 23.42
N PRO A 344 -2.35 -8.35 23.46
CA PRO A 344 -1.40 -9.29 24.05
C PRO A 344 -1.35 -9.25 25.59
N ASP A 345 -1.64 -10.39 26.22
CA ASP A 345 -1.22 -10.88 27.55
C ASP A 345 -1.42 -10.00 28.82
N ASN A 346 -1.85 -8.74 28.72
CA ASN A 346 -2.21 -7.85 29.84
C ASN A 346 -3.56 -8.23 30.50
N SER A 347 -3.78 -9.53 30.71
CA SER A 347 -4.97 -10.14 31.33
C SER A 347 -5.31 -9.64 32.75
N SER A 348 -4.40 -8.90 33.40
CA SER A 348 -4.64 -8.24 34.69
C SER A 348 -5.35 -6.89 34.60
N ALA A 349 -5.46 -6.28 33.41
CA ALA A 349 -6.16 -5.01 33.23
C ALA A 349 -7.69 -5.17 33.30
N PHE A 350 -8.20 -6.29 32.80
CA PHE A 350 -9.64 -6.59 32.76
C PHE A 350 -10.05 -7.50 33.92
N PRO A 351 -11.08 -7.14 34.72
CA PRO A 351 -11.54 -8.01 35.79
C PRO A 351 -12.14 -9.31 35.22
N GLU A 352 -11.95 -10.43 35.92
CA GLU A 352 -12.52 -11.74 35.54
C GLU A 352 -14.05 -11.71 35.36
N ASN A 353 -14.72 -10.73 36.00
CA ASN A 353 -16.17 -10.51 35.95
C ASN A 353 -16.64 -9.53 34.85
N ALA A 354 -15.81 -9.20 33.85
CA ALA A 354 -16.15 -8.22 32.79
C ALA A 354 -17.42 -8.55 31.96
N SER A 355 -17.93 -9.78 32.03
CA SER A 355 -19.25 -10.17 31.50
C SER A 355 -20.44 -9.72 32.35
N THR A 356 -20.20 -8.94 33.41
CA THR A 356 -21.23 -8.41 34.34
C THR A 356 -21.10 -6.91 34.61
N THR A 357 -20.23 -6.22 33.87
CA THR A 357 -20.11 -4.75 33.87
C THR A 357 -20.93 -4.17 32.72
N ASN A 358 -21.70 -3.12 32.98
CA ASN A 358 -22.46 -2.38 31.97
C ASN A 358 -21.53 -1.90 30.82
N LEU A 359 -22.06 -1.76 29.60
CA LEU A 359 -21.25 -1.46 28.41
C LEU A 359 -20.36 -0.21 28.57
N SER A 360 -20.90 0.88 29.12
CA SER A 360 -20.12 2.11 29.37
C SER A 360 -18.97 1.93 30.36
N SER A 361 -19.07 0.99 31.29
CA SER A 361 -17.98 0.65 32.21
C SER A 361 -16.90 -0.23 31.57
N LEU A 362 -17.22 -0.93 30.47
CA LEU A 362 -16.21 -1.54 29.59
C LEU A 362 -15.56 -0.47 28.70
N GLU A 363 -16.34 0.47 28.15
CA GLU A 363 -15.88 1.57 27.30
C GLU A 363 -14.86 2.49 28.02
N ASP A 364 -15.16 2.92 29.25
CA ASP A 364 -14.24 3.69 30.10
C ASP A 364 -12.91 2.93 30.34
N LEU A 365 -13.01 1.64 30.68
CA LEU A 365 -11.86 0.80 31.01
C LEU A 365 -11.00 0.49 29.77
N MET A 366 -11.64 0.25 28.62
CA MET A 366 -10.98 0.12 27.33
C MET A 366 -10.23 1.40 26.95
N THR A 367 -10.86 2.55 27.13
CA THR A 367 -10.26 3.85 26.79
C THR A 367 -9.00 4.11 27.62
N GLU A 368 -9.04 3.88 28.94
CA GLU A 368 -7.86 4.06 29.79
C GLU A 368 -6.75 3.04 29.48
N TYR A 369 -7.11 1.80 29.12
CA TYR A 369 -6.13 0.80 28.66
C TYR A 369 -5.46 1.21 27.35
N ILE A 370 -6.23 1.50 26.30
CA ILE A 370 -5.72 1.94 24.99
C ILE A 370 -4.86 3.20 25.13
N LYS A 371 -5.31 4.17 25.94
CA LYS A 371 -4.56 5.39 26.29
C LYS A 371 -3.19 5.07 26.90
N SER A 372 -3.09 4.07 27.76
CA SER A 372 -1.81 3.68 28.38
C SER A 372 -0.83 3.02 27.40
N GLU A 373 -1.33 2.19 26.48
CA GLU A 373 -0.51 1.60 25.40
C GLU A 373 -0.04 2.68 24.42
N ILE A 374 -0.95 3.53 23.90
CA ILE A 374 -0.61 4.67 23.02
C ILE A 374 0.40 5.60 23.71
N ARG A 375 0.21 5.91 25.00
CA ARG A 375 1.10 6.78 25.74
C ARG A 375 2.50 6.19 25.96
N SER A 376 2.62 4.86 25.99
CA SER A 376 3.89 4.13 26.06
C SER A 376 4.66 4.24 24.73
N GLU A 377 4.00 3.95 23.61
CA GLU A 377 4.63 4.04 22.28
C GLU A 377 5.01 5.49 21.92
N LEU A 378 4.16 6.48 22.24
CA LEU A 378 4.51 7.91 22.10
C LEU A 378 5.71 8.32 22.97
N GLU A 379 5.94 7.69 24.13
CA GLU A 379 7.17 7.95 24.92
C GLU A 379 8.39 7.29 24.29
N ALA A 380 8.25 6.07 23.77
CA ALA A 380 9.32 5.34 23.10
C ALA A 380 9.82 6.07 21.84
N GLU A 381 8.92 6.72 21.10
CA GLU A 381 9.27 7.57 19.95
C GLU A 381 9.77 8.96 20.37
N PHE A 382 8.94 9.75 21.07
CA PHE A 382 9.21 11.19 21.23
C PHE A 382 10.05 11.58 22.45
N SER A 383 10.35 10.68 23.40
CA SER A 383 11.18 11.05 24.56
C SER A 383 12.56 11.59 24.18
N GLY A 384 13.15 11.10 23.08
CA GLY A 384 14.36 11.68 22.49
C GLY A 384 14.12 13.07 21.90
N GLU A 385 13.15 13.18 20.99
CA GLU A 385 12.84 14.42 20.26
C GLU A 385 12.38 15.57 21.16
N ILE A 386 11.70 15.29 22.28
CA ILE A 386 11.30 16.30 23.27
C ILE A 386 12.54 16.95 23.90
N ASN A 387 13.61 16.19 24.20
CA ASN A 387 14.84 16.78 24.71
C ASN A 387 15.46 17.75 23.68
N GLU A 388 15.60 17.31 22.43
CA GLU A 388 16.17 18.13 21.35
C GLU A 388 15.31 19.37 21.05
N THR A 389 13.98 19.23 21.07
CA THR A 389 13.02 20.33 20.88
C THR A 389 13.09 21.34 22.02
N VAL A 390 13.15 20.90 23.28
CA VAL A 390 13.27 21.78 24.45
C VAL A 390 14.58 22.57 24.40
N TYR A 391 15.72 21.93 24.12
CA TYR A 391 16.99 22.65 23.98
C TYR A 391 16.96 23.64 22.80
N SER A 392 16.40 23.24 21.65
CA SER A 392 16.27 24.13 20.49
C SER A 392 15.41 25.37 20.77
N ILE A 393 14.34 25.23 21.59
CA ILE A 393 13.49 26.36 22.01
C ILE A 393 14.20 27.28 23.01
N LEU A 394 15.15 26.78 23.81
CA LEU A 394 15.97 27.58 24.72
C LEU A 394 17.11 28.32 24.01
N GLU A 395 17.58 27.80 22.86
CA GLU A 395 18.58 28.46 22.01
C GLU A 395 17.97 29.47 20.99
N ALA A 396 16.65 29.49 20.84
CA ALA A 396 15.94 30.33 19.87
C ALA A 396 16.09 31.85 20.14
N GLU A 397 16.32 32.65 19.10
CA GLU A 397 16.49 34.11 19.25
C GLU A 397 15.16 34.86 19.47
N ASP A 398 14.02 34.30 19.03
CA ASP A 398 12.70 34.90 19.24
C ASP A 398 11.54 33.90 19.43
N LEU A 399 10.39 34.45 19.83
CA LEU A 399 9.14 33.69 20.03
C LEU A 399 8.57 33.11 18.72
N THR A 400 8.97 33.61 17.55
CA THR A 400 8.55 33.10 16.24
C THR A 400 9.24 31.78 15.93
N GLU A 401 10.54 31.70 16.19
CA GLU A 401 11.35 30.48 16.09
C GLU A 401 10.92 29.43 17.12
N ALA A 402 10.73 29.83 18.38
CA ALA A 402 10.18 28.96 19.43
C ALA A 402 8.79 28.37 19.07
N ARG A 403 7.89 29.19 18.50
CA ARG A 403 6.60 28.72 17.96
C ARG A 403 6.78 27.73 16.82
N ALA A 404 7.69 28.00 15.87
CA ALA A 404 7.92 27.12 14.72
C ALA A 404 8.44 25.74 15.13
N LEU A 405 9.36 25.69 16.11
CA LEU A 405 9.87 24.44 16.69
C LEU A 405 8.76 23.64 17.39
N ARG A 406 7.95 24.29 18.23
CA ARG A 406 6.75 23.66 18.84
C ARG A 406 5.79 23.13 17.77
N ASP A 407 5.40 23.97 16.83
CA ASP A 407 4.33 23.65 15.85
C ASP A 407 4.75 22.51 14.91
N ALA A 408 6.05 22.30 14.72
CA ALA A 408 6.65 21.15 14.05
C ALA A 408 6.67 19.88 14.92
N HIS A 409 7.08 19.96 16.19
CA HIS A 409 7.04 18.79 17.08
C HIS A 409 5.60 18.30 17.33
N ILE A 410 4.66 19.22 17.57
CA ILE A 410 3.23 18.92 17.71
C ILE A 410 2.62 18.44 16.38
N GLU A 411 3.20 18.78 15.21
CA GLU A 411 2.82 18.16 13.93
C GLU A 411 3.23 16.68 13.87
N SER A 412 4.42 16.31 14.34
CA SER A 412 4.87 14.91 14.41
C SER A 412 3.96 14.09 15.33
N VAL A 413 3.73 14.54 16.56
CA VAL A 413 2.84 13.86 17.53
C VAL A 413 1.42 13.73 16.98
N ASN A 414 0.86 14.80 16.38
CA ASN A 414 -0.49 14.76 15.80
C ASN A 414 -0.62 13.74 14.66
N ARG A 415 0.45 13.47 13.90
CA ARG A 415 0.40 12.49 12.79
C ARG A 415 0.30 11.05 13.27
N GLN A 416 0.84 10.73 14.45
CA GLN A 416 0.72 9.38 15.01
C GLN A 416 -0.70 9.06 15.47
N ILE A 417 -1.45 10.05 15.93
CA ILE A 417 -2.86 9.89 16.36
C ILE A 417 -3.88 10.23 15.27
N ASN A 418 -3.46 10.96 14.23
CA ASN A 418 -4.29 11.36 13.10
C ASN A 418 -3.44 11.40 11.81
N PRO A 419 -3.22 10.25 11.16
CA PRO A 419 -2.46 10.17 9.92
C PRO A 419 -3.19 10.78 8.71
N GLY A 420 -4.38 11.36 8.88
CA GLY A 420 -5.08 12.12 7.84
C GLY A 420 -5.79 11.27 6.79
N GLY A 421 -6.43 10.18 7.21
CA GLY A 421 -7.25 9.30 6.36
C GLY A 421 -6.53 8.11 5.75
N ALA A 422 -7.28 7.29 5.02
CA ALA A 422 -6.78 6.09 4.36
C ALA A 422 -5.87 6.42 3.18
N ARG A 423 -4.97 5.50 2.84
CA ARG A 423 -4.08 5.59 1.68
C ARG A 423 -4.52 4.60 0.61
N ILE A 424 -4.85 5.08 -0.57
CA ILE A 424 -5.06 4.25 -1.76
C ILE A 424 -3.77 4.27 -2.61
N VAL A 425 -3.38 3.10 -3.10
CA VAL A 425 -2.30 2.90 -4.07
C VAL A 425 -2.86 2.14 -5.27
N LEU A 426 -2.65 2.67 -6.48
CA LEU A 426 -2.85 1.94 -7.73
C LEU A 426 -1.49 1.68 -8.36
N ILE A 427 -1.21 0.41 -8.61
CA ILE A 427 0.04 -0.07 -9.22
C ILE A 427 -0.31 -0.69 -10.57
N SER A 428 0.38 -0.30 -11.64
CA SER A 428 0.20 -0.92 -12.97
C SER A 428 1.51 -1.27 -13.67
N TRP A 429 1.43 -2.27 -14.55
CA TRP A 429 2.53 -2.68 -15.41
C TRP A 429 2.00 -3.34 -16.68
N ASN A 430 2.81 -3.33 -17.73
CA ASN A 430 2.49 -4.01 -18.98
C ASN A 430 2.60 -5.53 -18.78
N SER A 431 1.54 -6.30 -19.03
CA SER A 431 1.49 -7.75 -18.85
C SER A 431 2.41 -8.56 -19.79
N ALA A 432 3.22 -7.89 -20.61
CA ALA A 432 4.17 -8.48 -21.55
C ALA A 432 5.66 -8.21 -21.20
N SER A 433 5.97 -7.82 -19.96
CA SER A 433 7.33 -7.60 -19.44
C SER A 433 7.93 -8.84 -18.76
#